data_AF-A0A2M9ILR9-F1
#
_entry.id   AF-A0A2M9ILR9-F1
#
_cell.length_a   1.000
_cell.length_b   1.000
_cell.length_c   1.000
_cell.angle_alpha   90.00
_cell.angle_beta   90.00
_cell.angle_gamma   90.00
#
_symmetry.space_group_name_H-M   'P 1'
#
loop_
_entity.id
_entity.type
_entity.pdbx_description
1 polymer ?
#
loop_
_entity_poly.entity_id
_entity_poly.type
_entity_poly.pdbx_seq_one_letter_code
_entity_poly.pdbx_strand_id
1 'polypeptide(L)' 'MVEVGVDVARDGAGRRRHPARRHRTRPDLTPADTPPFEPWPTGRA' A
#
# COMPACT_ATOMS: atom_id res chain seq x y z
N MET A 1 -10.90 5.40 -9.35
CA MET A 1 -9.79 5.00 -8.45
C MET A 1 -9.10 3.72 -8.98
N VAL A 2 -7.95 3.31 -8.44
CA VAL A 2 -7.28 2.05 -8.82
C VAL A 2 -6.83 1.31 -7.57
N GLU A 3 -7.09 0.00 -7.53
CA GLU A 3 -6.57 -0.87 -6.48
C GLU A 3 -5.16 -1.35 -6.81
N VAL A 4 -4.29 -1.32 -5.81
CA VAL A 4 -2.91 -1.79 -5.91
C VAL A 4 -2.66 -2.78 -4.77
N GLY A 5 -2.32 -4.01 -5.12
CA GLY A 5 -1.79 -4.97 -4.16
C GLY A 5 -0.31 -4.71 -3.98
N VAL A 6 0.15 -4.56 -2.75
CA VAL A 6 1.58 -4.39 -2.47
C VAL A 6 2.08 -5.54 -1.60
N ASP A 7 3.04 -6.28 -2.14
CA ASP A 7 3.68 -7.39 -1.44
C ASP A 7 4.90 -6.89 -0.64
N VAL A 8 5.19 -7.52 0.50
CA VAL A 8 6.37 -7.21 1.31
C VAL A 8 7.27 -8.45 1.34
N ALA A 9 7.89 -8.75 0.20
CA ALA A 9 8.90 -9.79 0.12
C ALA A 9 10.26 -9.26 0.60
N ARG A 10 11.08 -10.10 1.23
CA ARG A 10 12.51 -9.78 1.37
C ARG A 10 13.28 -10.36 0.17
N ASP A 11 14.23 -9.60 -0.38
CA ASP A 11 15.15 -10.14 -1.39
C ASP A 11 16.14 -11.14 -0.78
N GLY A 12 16.94 -11.82 -1.61
CA GLY A 12 17.93 -12.79 -1.14
C GLY A 12 19.01 -12.19 -0.22
N ALA A 13 19.12 -10.86 -0.14
CA ALA A 13 19.99 -10.12 0.77
C ALA A 13 19.24 -9.62 2.03
N GLY A 14 17.98 -10.01 2.22
CA GLY A 14 17.16 -9.65 3.38
C GLY A 14 16.55 -8.25 3.32
N ARG A 15 16.66 -7.51 2.21
CA ARG A 15 16.07 -6.17 2.09
C ARG A 15 14.59 -6.28 1.75
N ARG A 16 13.76 -5.48 2.42
CA ARG A 16 12.34 -5.37 2.09
C ARG A 16 12.21 -4.83 0.67
N ARG A 17 11.59 -5.62 -0.20
CA ARG A 17 11.10 -5.22 -1.51
C ARG A 17 9.61 -4.97 -1.40
N HIS A 18 9.14 -3.96 -2.12
CA HIS A 18 7.72 -3.61 -2.17
C HIS A 18 7.21 -3.65 -3.61
N PRO A 19 7.01 -4.85 -4.20
CA PRO A 19 6.45 -4.96 -5.53
C PRO A 19 4.99 -4.49 -5.49
N ALA A 20 4.72 -3.30 -6.04
CA ALA A 20 3.38 -2.82 -6.27
C ALA A 20 2.85 -3.39 -7.59
N ARG A 21 1.72 -4.10 -7.53
CA ARG A 21 1.03 -4.62 -8.71
C ARG A 21 -0.35 -3.97 -8.80
N ARG A 22 -0.68 -3.43 -9.98
CA ARG A 22 -2.04 -2.95 -10.25
C ARG A 22 -2.99 -4.13 -10.23
N HIS A 23 -4.02 -4.04 -9.40
CA HIS A 23 -5.00 -5.10 -9.21
C HIS A 23 -6.14 -4.92 -10.22
N ARG A 24 -6.94 -3.84 -10.10
CA ARG A 24 -7.96 -3.43 -11.09
C ARG A 24 -8.29 -1.94 -10.98
N THR A 25 -8.86 -1.39 -12.04
CA THR A 25 -9.49 -0.06 -12.01
C THR A 25 -10.85 -0.17 -11.32
N ARG A 26 -11.13 0.70 -10.35
CA ARG A 26 -12.42 0.85 -9.64
C ARG A 26 -13.08 2.15 -10.09
N PRO A 27 -13.89 2.13 -11.17
CA PRO A 27 -14.64 3.31 -11.63
C PRO A 27 -15.80 3.67 -10.70
N ASP A 28 -16.25 2.71 -9.88
CA ASP A 28 -17.29 2.83 -8.85
C ASP A 28 -16.87 3.63 -7.61
N LEU A 29 -15.56 3.80 -7.39
CA LEU A 29 -15.02 4.50 -6.23
C LEU A 29 -14.61 5.94 -6.54
N THR A 30 -14.90 6.81 -5.58
CA THR A 30 -14.49 8.22 -5.54
C THR A 30 -13.38 8.42 -4.50
N PRO A 31 -12.66 9.57 -4.52
CA PRO A 31 -11.66 9.88 -3.51
C PRO A 31 -12.22 9.93 -2.07
N ALA A 32 -13.49 10.30 -1.91
CA ALA A 32 -14.14 10.39 -0.60
C ALA A 32 -14.30 9.03 0.10
N ASP A 33 -14.25 7.94 -0.66
CA ASP A 33 -14.36 6.57 -0.14
C ASP A 33 -13.02 6.05 0.45
N THR A 34 -11.95 6.85 0.38
CA THR A 34 -10.64 6.48 0.95
C THR A 34 -10.58 6.91 2.41
N PRO A 35 -10.32 5.99 3.36
CA PRO A 35 -10.12 6.37 4.75
C PRO A 35 -8.89 7.28 4.88
N PRO A 36 -8.86 8.19 5.87
CA PRO A 36 -7.69 9.01 6.14
C PRO A 36 -6.46 8.12 6.39
N PHE A 37 -5.31 8.52 5.85
CA PHE A 37 -4.06 7.83 6.15
C PHE A 37 -3.66 8.08 7.60
N GLU A 38 -3.59 7.02 8.40
CA GLU A 38 -3.02 7.08 9.74
C GLU A 38 -1.55 6.62 9.68
N PRO A 39 -0.57 7.55 9.81
CA PRO A 39 0.82 7.14 9.96
C PRO A 39 0.98 6.36 11.25
N TRP A 40 1.83 5.33 11.22
CA TRP A 40 2.25 4.62 12.43
C TRP A 40 2.64 5.61 13.53
N PRO A 41 2.33 5.35 14.82
CA PRO A 41 2.74 6.22 15.91
C PRO A 41 4.27 6.38 15.89
N THR A 42 4.73 7.56 15.48
CA THR A 42 6.13 7.96 15.57
C THR A 42 6.46 8.18 17.04
N GLY A 43 6.77 7.10 17.75
CA GLY A 43 6.93 7.13 19.20
C GLY A 43 7.35 5.79 19.78
N ARG A 44 8.53 5.29 19.40
CA ARG A 44 9.29 4.37 20.25
C ARG A 44 10.78 4.51 19.93
N ALA A 45 11.42 5.39 20.67
CA ALA A 45 12.85 5.37 20.98
C ALA A 45 12.96 5.50 22.49
#